data_AF-A0A7E5VNJ6-F1
#
_entry.id   AF-A0A7E5VNJ6-F1
#
_cell.length_a   1.000
_cell.length_b   1.000
_cell.length_c   1.000
_cell.angle_alpha   90.00
_cell.angle_beta   90.00
_cell.angle_gamma   90.00
#
_symmetry.space_group_name_H-M   'P 1'
#
loop_
_entity.id
_entity.type
_entity.pdbx_description
1 polymer ?
#
loop_
_entity_poly.entity_id
_entity_poly.type
_entity_poly.pdbx_seq_one_letter_code
_entity_poly.pdbx_strand_id
1 'polypeptide(L)'
;MPYLVLYGFKKHLTGPDECCNAALEEILTLVYKRTVGTRNHPTHPLFSEEDSRKKKTKMKLFVVLALVAAACAAPQNPQDVQILRYDVNNAGLDSYSFAWELSDGSKHEEQGQLKNQGTENEALSVQGQYAWVAPDGVTYIVSYVADENGFRPQIQQGPGGSVPSGVIESLLGQ
;
A
#
# COMPACT_ATOMS: atom_id res chain seq x y z
N MET A 1 -5.31 18.79 -27.59
CA MET A 1 -4.84 19.15 -26.24
C MET A 1 -5.69 18.36 -25.24
N PRO A 2 -5.09 17.41 -24.50
CA PRO A 2 -5.74 16.33 -23.76
C PRO A 2 -5.96 16.69 -22.28
N TYR A 3 -6.76 15.92 -21.52
CA TYR A 3 -6.36 15.47 -20.18
C TYR A 3 -7.24 14.29 -19.71
N LEU A 4 -6.54 13.19 -19.45
CA LEU A 4 -6.80 12.09 -18.52
C LEU A 4 -7.93 11.08 -18.78
N VAL A 5 -7.50 9.95 -19.36
CA VAL A 5 -7.96 8.58 -19.07
C VAL A 5 -7.22 8.10 -17.80
N LEU A 6 -7.74 7.04 -17.16
CA LEU A 6 -7.26 6.26 -16.00
C LEU A 6 -7.81 6.82 -14.68
N TYR A 7 -8.65 6.11 -13.91
CA TYR A 7 -8.36 4.83 -13.27
C TYR A 7 -9.60 3.92 -13.20
N GLY A 8 -9.48 2.73 -13.79
CA GLY A 8 -10.34 1.59 -13.50
C GLY A 8 -9.46 0.39 -13.22
N PHE A 9 -9.17 0.13 -11.94
CA PHE A 9 -8.66 -1.15 -11.43
C PHE A 9 -8.72 -1.17 -9.90
N LYS A 10 -9.94 -1.11 -9.33
CA LYS A 10 -10.14 -1.35 -7.90
C LYS A 10 -10.16 -2.85 -7.67
N LYS A 11 -8.97 -3.48 -7.65
CA LYS A 11 -8.84 -4.85 -7.15
C LYS A 11 -9.04 -4.82 -5.64
N HIS A 12 -10.10 -5.50 -5.22
CA HIS A 12 -10.21 -6.29 -4.00
C HIS A 12 -8.88 -6.43 -3.24
N LEU A 13 -8.65 -5.51 -2.31
CA LEU A 13 -7.77 -5.67 -1.16
C LEU A 13 -8.59 -5.10 0.00
N THR A 14 -9.20 -6.00 0.77
CA THR A 14 -9.91 -5.68 2.01
C THR A 14 -8.89 -5.21 3.04
N GLY A 15 -8.53 -3.94 2.96
CA GLY A 15 -7.76 -3.23 3.97
C GLY A 15 -8.68 -2.41 4.89
N PRO A 16 -8.22 -2.06 6.11
CA PRO A 16 -8.98 -1.28 7.09
C PRO A 16 -9.32 0.15 6.64
N ASP A 17 -8.73 0.60 5.54
CA ASP A 17 -8.88 1.89 4.86
C ASP A 17 -10.24 2.08 4.16
N GLU A 18 -10.92 1.02 3.72
CA GLU A 18 -12.28 1.13 3.17
C GLU A 18 -13.36 1.22 4.25
N CYS A 19 -13.18 0.59 5.42
CA CYS A 19 -14.15 0.67 6.52
C CYS A 19 -14.21 2.09 7.13
N CYS A 20 -13.07 2.79 7.21
CA CYS A 20 -13.01 4.15 7.73
C CYS A 20 -13.63 5.18 6.77
N ASN A 21 -13.40 5.02 5.46
CA ASN A 21 -14.03 5.87 4.44
C ASN A 21 -15.53 5.59 4.28
N ALA A 22 -15.97 4.34 4.35
CA ALA A 22 -17.40 3.99 4.31
C ALA A 22 -18.17 4.55 5.51
N ALA A 23 -17.58 4.54 6.71
CA ALA A 23 -18.19 5.12 7.91
C ALA A 23 -18.29 6.67 7.83
N LEU A 24 -17.31 7.33 7.20
CA LEU A 24 -17.32 8.79 7.01
C LEU A 24 -18.41 9.24 6.03
N GLU A 25 -18.64 8.50 4.95
CA GLU A 25 -19.68 8.79 3.95
C GLU A 25 -21.11 8.64 4.51
N GLU A 26 -21.37 7.62 5.34
CA GLU A 26 -22.68 7.48 6.00
C GLU A 26 -22.94 8.61 7.02
N ILE A 27 -21.92 8.99 7.80
CA ILE A 27 -22.05 10.06 8.80
C ILE A 27 -22.23 11.42 8.12
N LEU A 28 -21.48 11.73 7.06
CA LEU A 28 -21.64 12.97 6.29
C LEU A 28 -23.04 13.09 5.66
N THR A 29 -23.57 11.99 5.13
CA THR A 29 -24.92 11.96 4.53
C THR A 29 -26.02 12.16 5.59
N LEU A 30 -25.88 11.53 6.75
CA LEU A 30 -26.81 11.72 7.88
C LEU A 30 -26.74 13.15 8.44
N VAL A 31 -25.55 13.75 8.51
CA VAL A 31 -25.36 15.14 8.93
C VAL A 31 -25.99 16.09 7.91
N TYR A 32 -25.77 15.90 6.60
CA TYR A 32 -26.33 16.73 5.54
C TYR A 32 -27.87 16.69 5.51
N LYS A 33 -28.48 15.50 5.62
CA LYS A 33 -29.94 15.37 5.69
C LYS A 33 -30.55 16.08 6.90
N ARG A 34 -29.80 16.19 8.00
CA ARG A 34 -30.27 16.85 9.23
C ARG A 34 -30.14 18.38 9.17
N THR A 35 -29.19 18.92 8.41
CA THR A 35 -29.01 20.37 8.23
C THR A 35 -29.89 20.97 7.14
N VAL A 36 -30.20 20.24 6.07
CA VAL A 36 -30.97 20.74 4.91
C VAL A 36 -32.45 20.32 4.97
N GLY A 37 -33.06 20.40 6.16
CA GLY A 37 -34.50 20.18 6.35
C GLY A 37 -35.33 21.02 5.38
N THR A 38 -36.19 20.36 4.61
CA THR A 38 -37.08 20.90 3.58
C THR A 38 -37.84 22.14 4.06
N ARG A 39 -37.61 23.31 3.43
CA ARG A 39 -38.43 24.51 3.65
C ARG A 39 -39.72 24.41 2.84
N ASN A 40 -40.87 24.38 3.51
CA ASN A 40 -42.17 24.77 2.94
C ASN A 40 -42.78 25.88 3.83
N HIS A 41 -43.35 26.90 3.18
CA HIS A 41 -43.78 28.21 3.69
C HIS A 41 -45.23 28.18 4.27
N PRO A 42 -45.84 29.29 4.76
CA PRO A 42 -45.74 29.91 6.08
C PRO A 42 -47.07 29.89 6.90
N THR A 43 -47.02 30.04 8.24
CA THR A 43 -48.11 30.67 9.02
C THR A 43 -47.57 31.28 10.33
N HIS A 44 -47.74 32.61 10.45
CA HIS A 44 -47.73 33.56 11.58
C HIS A 44 -46.81 33.42 12.83
N PRO A 45 -46.39 34.56 13.43
CA PRO A 45 -45.29 34.60 14.38
C PRO A 45 -45.77 34.52 15.83
N LEU A 46 -45.29 33.56 16.60
CA LEU A 46 -45.19 33.69 18.05
C LEU A 46 -43.94 32.95 18.58
N PHE A 47 -43.21 33.70 19.40
CA PHE A 47 -42.32 33.25 20.46
C PHE A 47 -40.91 32.76 20.08
N SER A 48 -39.96 33.66 20.34
CA SER A 48 -38.51 33.46 20.30
C SER A 48 -38.05 32.67 21.52
N GLU A 49 -37.86 31.36 21.41
CA GLU A 49 -37.22 30.54 22.46
C GLU A 49 -36.37 29.33 21.96
N GLU A 50 -35.79 29.38 20.76
CA GLU A 50 -35.03 28.24 20.19
C GLU A 50 -33.50 28.42 20.03
N ASP A 51 -32.87 29.46 20.58
CA ASP A 51 -31.43 29.68 20.34
C ASP A 51 -30.49 28.88 21.28
N SER A 52 -30.89 28.60 22.52
CA SER A 52 -29.96 28.05 23.53
C SER A 52 -29.69 26.53 23.41
N ARG A 53 -30.64 25.73 22.88
CA ARG A 53 -30.44 24.29 22.68
C ARG A 53 -29.57 23.96 21.47
N LYS A 54 -29.59 24.80 20.42
CA LYS A 54 -28.81 24.59 19.19
C LYS A 54 -27.30 24.73 19.40
N LYS A 55 -26.85 25.59 20.31
CA LYS A 55 -25.42 25.80 20.60
C LYS A 55 -24.80 24.61 21.36
N LYS A 56 -25.55 24.02 22.30
CA LYS A 56 -25.06 22.93 23.16
C LYS A 56 -24.87 21.60 22.42
N THR A 57 -25.72 21.32 21.43
CA THR A 57 -25.62 20.11 20.59
C THR A 57 -24.53 20.23 19.52
N LYS A 58 -24.32 21.44 18.97
CA LYS A 58 -23.22 21.69 18.02
C LYS A 58 -21.86 21.47 18.65
N MET A 59 -21.62 21.97 19.87
CA MET A 59 -20.31 21.81 20.54
C MET A 59 -19.96 20.35 20.85
N LYS A 60 -20.93 19.53 21.26
CA LYS A 60 -20.71 18.09 21.50
C LYS A 60 -20.43 17.32 20.21
N LEU A 61 -21.12 17.68 19.11
CA LEU A 61 -20.89 17.07 17.80
C LEU A 61 -19.48 17.37 17.28
N PHE A 62 -18.99 18.60 17.46
CA PHE A 62 -17.61 18.97 17.10
C PHE A 62 -16.56 18.20 17.91
N VAL A 63 -16.77 18.02 19.21
CA VAL A 63 -15.84 17.26 20.06
C VAL A 63 -15.80 15.78 19.67
N VAL A 64 -16.95 15.15 19.40
CA VAL A 64 -17.00 13.75 18.95
C VAL A 64 -16.35 13.60 17.58
N LEU A 65 -16.62 14.51 16.64
CA LEU A 65 -15.98 14.51 15.33
C LEU A 65 -14.45 14.68 15.43
N ALA A 66 -13.98 15.57 16.30
CA ALA A 66 -12.55 15.80 16.52
C ALA A 66 -11.86 14.59 17.15
N LEU A 67 -12.52 13.90 18.09
CA LEU A 67 -11.98 12.68 18.70
C LEU A 67 -11.93 11.50 17.72
N VAL A 68 -12.95 11.36 16.86
CA VAL A 68 -12.93 10.35 15.79
C VAL A 68 -11.82 10.66 14.79
N ALA A 69 -11.70 11.90 14.33
CA ALA A 69 -10.62 12.31 13.44
C ALA A 69 -9.22 12.08 14.06
N ALA A 70 -9.06 12.34 15.36
CA ALA A 70 -7.80 12.10 16.06
C ALA A 70 -7.47 10.60 16.19
N ALA A 71 -8.48 9.74 16.41
CA ALA A 71 -8.29 8.28 16.43
C ALA A 71 -7.91 7.72 15.05
N CYS A 72 -8.47 8.28 13.97
CA CYS A 72 -8.12 7.91 12.60
C CYS A 72 -6.75 8.44 12.14
N ALA A 73 -6.22 9.46 12.81
CA ALA A 73 -4.90 10.04 12.55
C ALA A 73 -3.77 9.41 13.38
N ALA A 74 -4.07 8.33 14.14
CA ALA A 74 -3.05 7.60 14.86
C ALA A 74 -2.01 7.06 13.86
N PRO A 75 -0.71 7.30 14.08
CA PRO A 75 0.32 6.78 13.21
C PRO A 75 0.24 5.25 13.21
N GLN A 76 -0.12 4.67 12.08
CA GLN A 76 0.01 3.24 11.84
C GLN A 76 1.50 2.94 11.85
N ASN A 77 1.99 2.32 12.92
CA ASN A 77 3.41 2.01 13.10
C ASN A 77 3.96 1.34 11.83
N PRO A 78 4.70 2.07 10.96
CA PRO A 78 5.39 1.43 9.86
C PRO A 78 6.51 0.66 10.56
N GLN A 79 6.55 -0.66 10.39
CA GLN A 79 7.76 -1.40 10.74
C GLN A 79 8.92 -0.67 10.06
N ASP A 80 9.86 -0.16 10.85
CA ASP A 80 10.97 0.66 10.35
C ASP A 80 11.90 -0.26 9.56
N VAL A 81 11.69 -0.36 8.25
CA VAL A 81 12.49 -1.18 7.35
C VAL A 81 13.75 -0.42 6.98
N GLN A 82 14.91 -0.98 7.33
CA GLN A 82 16.21 -0.38 7.12
C GLN A 82 16.92 -1.02 5.94
N ILE A 83 17.73 -0.24 5.23
CA ILE A 83 18.59 -0.74 4.16
C ILE A 83 19.82 -1.39 4.80
N LEU A 84 20.00 -2.69 4.59
CA LEU A 84 21.17 -3.46 5.04
C LEU A 84 22.30 -3.42 4.03
N ARG A 85 21.97 -3.48 2.73
CA ARG A 85 22.93 -3.42 1.62
C ARG A 85 22.39 -2.53 0.52
N TYR A 86 23.30 -1.78 -0.11
CA TYR A 86 23.01 -1.00 -1.30
C TYR A 86 24.28 -0.89 -2.15
N ASP A 87 24.28 -1.54 -3.30
CA ASP A 87 25.40 -1.60 -4.22
C ASP A 87 24.98 -1.13 -5.60
N VAL A 88 25.73 -0.18 -6.15
CA VAL A 88 25.57 0.31 -7.52
C VAL A 88 26.94 0.29 -8.16
N ASN A 89 27.08 -0.47 -9.24
CA ASN A 89 28.28 -0.46 -10.07
C ASN A 89 27.87 -0.15 -11.50
N ASN A 90 28.54 0.84 -12.08
CA ASN A 90 28.36 1.21 -13.47
C ASN A 90 29.73 1.14 -14.12
N ALA A 91 29.95 0.09 -14.92
CA ALA A 91 31.24 -0.17 -15.57
C ALA A 91 31.39 0.58 -16.91
N GLY A 92 30.54 1.57 -17.18
CA GLY A 92 30.55 2.37 -18.41
C GLY A 92 29.38 2.05 -19.32
N LEU A 93 29.57 2.17 -20.64
CA LEU A 93 28.49 1.94 -21.62
C LEU A 93 28.04 0.47 -21.70
N ASP A 94 28.87 -0.46 -21.27
CA ASP A 94 28.71 -1.87 -21.65
C ASP A 94 28.03 -2.71 -20.56
N SER A 95 28.10 -2.30 -19.29
CA SER A 95 27.47 -3.06 -18.20
C SER A 95 27.22 -2.25 -16.93
N TYR A 96 26.22 -2.70 -16.18
CA TYR A 96 25.91 -2.21 -14.85
C TYR A 96 25.49 -3.37 -13.93
N SER A 97 25.64 -3.18 -12.63
CA SER A 97 25.03 -4.05 -11.62
C SER A 97 24.42 -3.21 -10.50
N PHE A 98 23.28 -3.65 -9.99
CA PHE A 98 22.54 -3.00 -8.94
C PHE A 98 22.07 -4.04 -7.94
N ALA A 99 22.23 -3.79 -6.64
CA ALA A 99 21.69 -4.67 -5.63
C ALA A 99 21.31 -3.92 -4.35
N TRP A 100 20.29 -4.41 -3.66
CA TRP A 100 19.90 -3.91 -2.35
C TRP A 100 19.30 -5.02 -1.48
N GLU A 101 19.37 -4.80 -0.17
CA GLU A 101 18.83 -5.70 0.85
C GLU A 101 18.21 -4.86 1.97
N LEU A 102 17.04 -5.27 2.42
CA LEU A 102 16.25 -4.62 3.44
C LEU A 102 16.14 -5.49 4.69
N SER A 103 15.92 -4.88 5.85
CA SER A 103 15.85 -5.56 7.15
C SER A 103 14.63 -6.48 7.32
N ASP A 104 13.64 -6.37 6.44
CA ASP A 104 12.46 -7.25 6.38
C ASP A 104 12.74 -8.57 5.62
N GLY A 105 13.96 -8.76 5.12
CA GLY A 105 14.36 -9.91 4.30
C GLY A 105 14.10 -9.74 2.80
N SER A 106 13.56 -8.60 2.38
CA SER A 106 13.42 -8.26 0.97
C SER A 106 14.77 -7.93 0.36
N LYS A 107 15.07 -8.48 -0.81
CA LYS A 107 16.32 -8.21 -1.53
C LYS A 107 16.12 -8.21 -3.03
N HIS A 108 17.01 -7.53 -3.73
CA HIS A 108 17.04 -7.48 -5.17
C HIS A 108 18.47 -7.36 -5.65
N GLU A 109 18.75 -8.02 -6.76
CA GLU A 109 19.99 -7.84 -7.50
C GLU A 109 19.72 -7.98 -8.99
N GLU A 110 20.36 -7.14 -9.78
CA GLU A 110 20.31 -7.21 -11.22
C GLU A 110 21.61 -6.75 -11.85
N GLN A 111 21.85 -7.23 -13.05
CA GLN A 111 22.96 -6.80 -13.90
C GLN A 111 22.48 -6.68 -15.34
N GLY A 112 22.89 -5.61 -15.99
CA GLY A 112 22.68 -5.40 -17.42
C GLY A 112 24.00 -5.45 -18.17
N GLN A 113 23.97 -6.03 -19.37
CA GLN A 113 25.08 -6.07 -20.30
C GLN A 113 24.61 -5.76 -21.71
N LEU A 114 25.29 -4.83 -22.38
CA LEU A 114 25.06 -4.53 -23.79
C LEU A 114 25.71 -5.62 -24.64
N LYS A 115 24.90 -6.28 -25.50
CA LYS A 115 25.34 -7.30 -26.45
C LYS A 115 25.44 -6.70 -27.85
N ASN A 116 26.46 -7.14 -28.59
CA ASN A 116 26.72 -6.77 -30.00
C ASN A 116 26.79 -5.26 -30.27
N GLN A 117 27.43 -4.52 -29.36
CA GLN A 117 27.60 -3.06 -29.49
C GLN A 117 28.19 -2.67 -30.86
N GLY A 118 27.58 -1.67 -31.50
CA GLY A 118 28.01 -1.16 -32.81
C GLY A 118 27.62 -2.03 -34.01
N THR A 119 26.66 -2.96 -33.85
CA THR A 119 26.10 -3.78 -34.93
C THR A 119 24.58 -3.57 -35.07
N GLU A 120 23.98 -4.08 -36.14
CA GLU A 120 22.51 -4.04 -36.33
C GLU A 120 21.74 -4.85 -35.27
N ASN A 121 22.41 -5.76 -34.55
CA ASN A 121 21.82 -6.59 -33.49
C ASN A 121 22.24 -6.12 -32.09
N GLU A 122 22.51 -4.82 -31.92
CA GLU A 122 22.80 -4.25 -30.61
C GLU A 122 21.58 -4.38 -29.69
N ALA A 123 21.75 -5.06 -28.56
CA ALA A 123 20.66 -5.28 -27.61
C ALA A 123 21.14 -5.33 -26.16
N LEU A 124 20.34 -4.75 -25.26
CA LEU A 124 20.59 -4.84 -23.83
C LEU A 124 20.04 -6.16 -23.27
N SER A 125 20.89 -6.93 -22.60
CA SER A 125 20.52 -8.14 -21.87
C SER A 125 20.58 -7.85 -20.38
N VAL A 126 19.44 -7.89 -19.70
CA VAL A 126 19.33 -7.72 -18.25
C VAL A 126 18.97 -9.04 -17.60
N GLN A 127 19.64 -9.39 -16.51
CA GLN A 127 19.30 -10.53 -15.69
C GLN A 127 19.33 -10.13 -14.22
N GLY A 128 18.40 -10.65 -13.43
CA GLY A 128 18.32 -10.31 -12.03
C GLY A 128 17.41 -11.24 -11.26
N GLN A 129 17.36 -11.02 -9.96
CA GLN A 129 16.43 -11.68 -9.07
C GLN A 129 15.95 -10.72 -7.99
N TYR A 130 14.71 -10.91 -7.54
CA TYR A 130 14.20 -10.29 -6.33
C TYR A 130 13.59 -11.36 -5.43
N ALA A 131 13.70 -11.17 -4.13
CA ALA A 131 13.15 -12.08 -3.14
C ALA A 131 12.46 -11.30 -2.02
N TRP A 132 11.40 -11.89 -1.49
CA TRP A 132 10.66 -11.36 -0.35
C TRP A 132 10.10 -12.49 0.51
N VAL A 133 9.89 -12.21 1.79
CA VAL A 133 9.20 -13.11 2.71
C VAL A 133 7.72 -12.75 2.70
N ALA A 134 6.87 -13.69 2.32
CA ALA A 134 5.43 -13.50 2.33
C ALA A 134 4.85 -13.71 3.74
N PRO A 135 3.60 -13.26 4.00
CA PRO A 135 2.96 -13.40 5.31
C PRO A 135 2.78 -14.86 5.78
N ASP A 136 2.86 -15.83 4.87
CA ASP A 136 2.87 -17.27 5.15
C ASP A 136 4.24 -17.78 5.67
N GLY A 137 5.23 -16.89 5.76
CA GLY A 137 6.62 -17.18 6.10
C GLY A 137 7.45 -17.68 4.91
N VAL A 138 6.81 -18.01 3.77
CA VAL A 138 7.48 -18.56 2.60
C VAL A 138 8.29 -17.46 1.92
N THR A 139 9.55 -17.74 1.63
CA THR A 139 10.37 -16.84 0.81
C THR A 139 10.07 -17.09 -0.66
N TYR A 140 9.62 -16.07 -1.39
CA TYR A 140 9.45 -16.14 -2.83
C TYR A 140 10.67 -15.52 -3.50
N ILE A 141 11.26 -16.21 -4.45
CA ILE A 141 12.40 -15.76 -5.23
C ILE A 141 11.96 -15.74 -6.70
N VAL A 142 12.14 -14.61 -7.36
CA VAL A 142 11.82 -14.47 -8.78
C VAL A 142 13.09 -14.07 -9.52
N SER A 143 13.58 -14.97 -10.35
CA SER A 143 14.70 -14.73 -11.25
C SER A 143 14.18 -14.42 -12.65
N TYR A 144 14.77 -13.46 -13.34
CA TYR A 144 14.33 -13.06 -14.67
C TYR A 144 15.51 -12.81 -15.62
N VAL A 145 15.23 -13.00 -16.91
CA VAL A 145 16.09 -12.58 -18.02
C VAL A 145 15.26 -11.76 -18.99
N ALA A 146 15.76 -10.57 -19.33
CA ALA A 146 15.22 -9.69 -20.35
C ALA A 146 16.28 -9.51 -21.44
N ASP A 147 15.99 -9.95 -22.66
CA ASP A 147 16.85 -9.78 -23.83
C ASP A 147 15.98 -9.56 -25.08
N GLU A 148 16.56 -9.71 -26.27
CA GLU A 148 15.87 -9.60 -27.57
C GLU A 148 14.62 -10.50 -27.68
N ASN A 149 14.58 -11.61 -26.94
CA ASN A 149 13.46 -12.54 -26.92
C ASN A 149 12.40 -12.17 -25.86
N GLY A 150 12.52 -11.00 -25.24
CA GLY A 150 11.59 -10.47 -24.24
C GLY A 150 11.90 -10.88 -22.80
N PHE A 151 10.97 -10.55 -21.89
CA PHE A 151 11.10 -10.81 -20.46
C PHE A 151 10.62 -12.21 -20.08
N ARG A 152 11.47 -12.98 -19.39
CA ARG A 152 11.20 -14.37 -18.99
C ARG A 152 11.46 -14.55 -17.48
N PRO A 153 10.42 -14.52 -16.64
CA PRO A 153 10.55 -14.75 -15.20
C PRO A 153 10.43 -16.23 -14.84
N GLN A 154 11.09 -16.63 -13.77
CA GLN A 154 11.00 -17.93 -13.12
C GLN A 154 10.80 -17.70 -11.63
N ILE A 155 9.82 -18.39 -11.04
CA ILE A 155 9.47 -18.26 -9.63
C ILE A 155 9.93 -19.52 -8.91
N GLN A 156 10.63 -19.33 -7.80
CA GLN A 156 11.09 -20.37 -6.90
C GLN A 156 10.53 -20.09 -5.50
N GLN A 157 10.00 -21.13 -4.87
CA GLN A 157 9.58 -21.08 -3.46
C GLN A 157 10.73 -21.59 -2.60
N GLY A 158 11.25 -20.70 -1.75
CA GLY A 158 12.28 -21.00 -0.77
C GLY A 158 11.72 -21.64 0.52
N PRO A 159 12.60 -22.08 1.42
CA PRO A 159 12.20 -22.56 2.74
C PRO A 159 11.50 -21.44 3.52
N GLY A 160 10.43 -21.74 4.24
CA GLY A 160 9.76 -20.71 5.04
C GLY A 160 8.29 -20.93 5.38
N GLY A 161 7.63 -21.94 4.83
CA GLY A 161 6.31 -22.33 5.36
C GLY A 161 6.45 -22.61 6.86
N SER A 162 5.75 -21.85 7.69
CA SER A 162 5.79 -21.93 9.16
C SER A 162 6.03 -23.36 9.61
N VAL A 163 7.19 -23.66 10.20
CA VAL A 163 7.34 -24.91 10.95
C VAL A 163 6.36 -24.79 12.11
N PRO A 164 5.24 -25.54 12.13
CA PRO A 164 4.27 -25.40 13.20
C PRO A 164 4.96 -25.77 14.51
N SER A 165 4.67 -25.03 15.59
CA SER A 165 5.36 -25.17 16.88
C SER A 165 5.38 -26.60 17.42
N GLY A 166 4.43 -27.46 17.02
CA GLY A 166 4.41 -28.88 17.37
C GLY A 166 5.56 -29.73 16.80
N VAL A 167 6.25 -29.27 15.74
CA VAL A 167 7.43 -29.97 15.20
C VAL A 167 8.67 -29.73 16.09
N ILE A 168 8.74 -28.60 16.79
CA ILE A 168 9.82 -28.33 17.75
C ILE A 168 9.64 -29.18 19.02
N GLU A 169 8.40 -29.39 19.49
CA GLU A 169 8.12 -30.30 20.61
C GLU A 169 8.44 -31.76 20.28
N SER A 170 8.11 -32.22 19.05
CA SER A 170 8.47 -33.58 18.61
C SER A 170 9.98 -33.80 18.48
N LEU A 171 10.79 -32.75 18.28
CA LEU A 171 12.24 -32.87 18.14
C LEU A 171 12.98 -32.80 19.48
N LEU A 172 12.36 -32.21 20.51
CA LEU A 172 12.95 -32.10 21.86
C LEU A 172 12.49 -33.21 22.82
N GLY A 173 11.56 -34.07 22.41
CA GLY A 173 11.30 -35.36 23.06
C GLY A 173 11.09 -35.28 24.57
N GLN A 174 10.16 -34.44 25.02
CA GLN A 174 9.62 -34.48 26.39
C GLN A 174 8.10 -34.59 26.37
#